data_AF-A0A3M2ETG3-F1
#
_entry.id   AF-A0A3M2ETG3-F1
#
_cell.length_a   1.000
_cell.length_b   1.000
_cell.length_c   1.000
_cell.angle_alpha   90.00
_cell.angle_beta   90.00
_cell.angle_gamma   90.00
#
_symmetry.space_group_name_H-M   'P 1'
#
loop_
_entity.id
_entity.type
_entity.pdbx_description
1 polymer ?
#
loop_
_entity_poly.entity_id
_entity_poly.type
_entity_poly.pdbx_seq_one_letter_code
_entity_poly.pdbx_strand_id
1 'polypeptide(L)'
;MPFRALALAAVVFTLAAVPGRAAAQHFSLGGDLVSRYIWRGADFGESFSIQPTLEFSSGALTIGSWASYSIAADGAGANEHDLYLSITAGPVSFGVTDYYFPAPGGTEFFNYDGDGNGAHWIEPFISFDGTEGVPLTLFAGAFLHNDPDNSVYLEAGYPFQVGETELGLALGVVPMESAFYGTTGAAVVNLSLSAAHAVSITDRFALPVSVTYILNPYAERSFLVFGISL
;
A
#
# COMPACT_ATOMS: atom_id res chain seq x y z
N MET A 1 -29.60 2.55 6.05
CA MET A 1 -28.59 3.62 6.22
C MET A 1 -28.04 3.75 7.65
N PRO A 2 -28.81 3.75 8.76
CA PRO A 2 -28.20 3.99 10.09
C PRO A 2 -27.42 2.79 10.68
N PHE A 3 -27.67 1.56 10.22
CA PHE A 3 -27.01 0.37 10.76
C PHE A 3 -25.59 0.14 10.21
N ARG A 4 -25.23 0.73 9.06
CA ARG A 4 -23.91 0.52 8.44
C ARG A 4 -22.84 1.49 8.98
N ALA A 5 -23.22 2.74 9.28
CA ALA A 5 -22.35 3.68 10.00
C ALA A 5 -22.00 3.22 11.43
N LEU A 6 -22.83 2.37 12.04
CA LEU A 6 -22.56 1.78 13.35
C LEU A 6 -21.42 0.75 13.32
N ALA A 7 -21.15 0.08 12.19
CA ALA A 7 -20.14 -0.96 12.09
C ALA A 7 -18.71 -0.38 12.13
N LEU A 8 -18.47 0.73 11.42
CA LEU A 8 -17.18 1.43 11.42
C LEU A 8 -16.91 2.10 12.78
N ALA A 9 -17.93 2.70 13.40
CA ALA A 9 -17.83 3.27 14.74
C ALA A 9 -17.60 2.18 15.82
N ALA A 10 -18.15 0.98 15.66
CA ALA A 10 -17.97 -0.13 16.59
C ALA A 10 -16.55 -0.71 16.57
N VAL A 11 -15.88 -0.73 15.41
CA VAL A 11 -14.46 -1.14 15.30
C VAL A 11 -13.56 -0.13 16.04
N VAL A 12 -13.78 1.17 15.87
CA VAL A 12 -13.02 2.23 16.56
C VAL A 12 -13.25 2.19 18.08
N PHE A 13 -14.48 1.93 18.55
CA PHE A 13 -14.79 1.91 19.99
C PHE A 13 -14.39 0.60 20.70
N THR A 14 -14.33 -0.54 20.02
CA THR A 14 -13.92 -1.82 20.64
C THR A 14 -12.41 -1.91 20.86
N LEU A 15 -11.62 -1.15 20.11
CA LEU A 15 -10.16 -1.02 20.32
C LEU A 15 -9.79 -0.30 21.62
N ALA A 16 -10.66 0.57 22.12
CA ALA A 16 -10.50 1.18 23.45
C ALA A 16 -10.73 0.18 24.60
N ALA A 17 -11.25 -1.01 24.31
CA ALA A 17 -11.66 -2.00 25.30
C ALA A 17 -10.77 -3.25 25.35
N VAL A 18 -9.59 -3.26 24.72
CA VAL A 18 -8.62 -4.37 24.88
C VAL A 18 -8.06 -4.33 26.31
N PRO A 19 -8.44 -5.24 27.21
CA PRO A 19 -7.94 -5.24 28.57
C PRO A 19 -6.69 -6.11 28.61
N GLY A 20 -5.50 -5.51 28.72
CA GLY A 20 -4.32 -6.28 29.10
C GLY A 20 -2.97 -5.73 28.68
N ARG A 21 -2.28 -5.13 29.66
CA ARG A 21 -0.82 -5.00 29.80
C ARG A 21 -0.07 -4.16 28.76
N ALA A 22 0.18 -2.90 29.13
CA ALA A 22 1.44 -2.16 28.93
C ALA A 22 2.25 -2.45 27.64
N ALA A 23 1.60 -2.50 26.48
CA ALA A 23 2.31 -2.38 25.21
C ALA A 23 2.67 -0.91 25.01
N ALA A 24 3.90 -0.62 24.57
CA ALA A 24 4.27 0.74 24.19
C ALA A 24 3.39 1.15 23.01
N GLN A 25 2.71 2.30 23.17
CA GLN A 25 1.93 2.91 22.11
C GLN A 25 2.84 3.84 21.32
N HIS A 26 2.79 3.74 20.00
CA HIS A 26 3.59 4.58 19.11
C HIS A 26 2.69 5.22 18.07
N PHE A 27 2.92 6.51 17.82
CA PHE A 27 2.41 7.18 16.64
C PHE A 27 3.58 7.43 15.70
N SER A 28 3.43 7.00 14.45
CA SER A 28 4.31 7.35 13.34
C SER A 28 3.55 8.27 12.40
N LEU A 29 4.22 9.32 11.94
CA LEU A 29 3.69 10.26 10.97
C LEU A 29 4.83 10.61 10.01
N GLY A 30 4.50 10.73 8.73
CA GLY A 30 5.49 11.01 7.72
C GLY A 30 4.85 11.25 6.37
N GLY A 31 5.68 11.33 5.35
CA GLY A 31 5.18 11.27 3.99
C GLY A 31 6.28 11.24 2.94
N ASP A 32 5.91 10.66 1.80
CA ASP A 32 6.82 10.52 0.67
C ASP A 32 6.49 11.55 -0.41
N LEU A 33 7.54 12.11 -1.02
CA LEU A 33 7.43 12.80 -2.29
C LEU A 33 8.02 11.89 -3.36
N VAL A 34 7.19 11.44 -4.29
CA VAL A 34 7.62 10.59 -5.40
C VAL A 34 7.48 11.33 -6.72
N SER A 35 8.41 11.07 -7.65
CA SER A 35 8.33 11.61 -9.01
C SER A 35 7.12 11.08 -9.78
N ARG A 36 6.56 9.95 -9.34
CA ARG A 36 5.38 9.31 -9.90
C ARG A 36 4.80 8.26 -8.97
N TYR A 37 3.49 8.12 -8.93
CA TYR A 37 2.84 7.05 -8.18
C TYR A 37 2.62 5.82 -9.07
N ILE A 38 3.48 4.81 -8.92
CA ILE A 38 3.28 3.48 -9.52
C ILE A 38 2.83 2.53 -8.43
N TRP A 39 1.64 1.96 -8.58
CA TRP A 39 1.06 0.98 -7.67
C TRP A 39 1.05 -0.40 -8.33
N ARG A 40 1.83 -1.35 -7.78
CA ARG A 40 1.91 -2.74 -8.26
C ARG A 40 2.16 -2.87 -9.78
N GLY A 41 2.96 -1.95 -10.32
CA GLY A 41 3.31 -1.88 -11.76
C GLY A 41 2.30 -1.14 -12.63
N ALA A 42 1.21 -0.62 -12.07
CA ALA A 42 0.25 0.26 -12.73
C ALA A 42 0.54 1.72 -12.39
N ASP A 43 0.31 2.61 -13.35
CA ASP A 43 0.56 4.04 -13.20
C ASP A 43 -0.69 4.77 -12.68
N PHE A 44 -0.58 5.38 -11.51
CA PHE A 44 -1.66 6.06 -10.78
C PHE A 44 -1.43 7.57 -10.78
N GLY A 45 -1.13 8.11 -11.96
CA GLY A 45 -0.99 9.53 -12.19
C GLY A 45 0.35 9.87 -12.83
N GLU A 46 0.30 10.45 -14.03
CA GLU A 46 1.43 10.99 -14.79
C GLU A 46 1.99 12.29 -14.14
N SER A 47 2.17 12.31 -12.82
CA SER A 47 2.56 13.48 -12.02
C SER A 47 3.40 13.08 -10.82
N PHE A 48 4.14 14.06 -10.27
CA PHE A 48 4.60 13.97 -8.88
C PHE A 48 3.42 13.76 -7.95
N SER A 49 3.65 12.96 -6.91
CA SER A 49 2.66 12.70 -5.86
C SER A 49 3.27 12.90 -4.48
N ILE A 50 2.47 13.46 -3.57
CA ILE A 50 2.76 13.49 -2.14
C ILE A 50 1.93 12.43 -1.44
N GLN A 51 2.57 11.67 -0.55
CA GLN A 51 2.01 10.46 0.02
C GLN A 51 2.11 10.49 1.55
N PRO A 52 1.15 11.13 2.24
CA PRO A 52 1.19 11.23 3.69
C PRO A 52 0.78 9.92 4.36
N THR A 53 1.37 9.67 5.54
CA THR A 53 1.10 8.50 6.36
C THR A 53 0.84 8.93 7.81
N LEU A 54 -0.15 8.31 8.44
CA LEU A 54 -0.38 8.37 9.88
C LEU A 54 -0.66 6.96 10.39
N GLU A 55 0.13 6.52 11.36
CA GLU A 55 0.01 5.18 11.93
C GLU A 55 0.01 5.21 13.45
N PHE A 56 -0.82 4.35 14.04
CA PHE A 56 -0.83 4.01 15.45
C PHE A 56 -0.53 2.52 15.62
N SER A 57 0.40 2.21 16.51
CA SER A 57 0.79 0.83 16.81
C SER A 57 0.78 0.57 18.31
N SER A 58 0.27 -0.60 18.71
CA SER A 58 0.18 -1.04 20.10
C SER A 58 0.36 -2.56 20.19
N GLY A 59 1.57 -3.00 20.51
CA GLY A 59 1.91 -4.43 20.55
C GLY A 59 1.94 -5.00 19.13
N ALA A 60 1.14 -6.03 18.87
CA ALA A 60 1.02 -6.65 17.55
C ALA A 60 0.08 -5.91 16.58
N LEU A 61 -0.73 -4.98 17.09
CA LEU A 61 -1.74 -4.26 16.32
C LEU A 61 -1.15 -3.00 15.70
N THR A 62 -1.47 -2.80 14.42
CA THR A 62 -1.23 -1.57 13.67
C THR A 62 -2.53 -1.09 13.04
N ILE A 63 -2.76 0.22 13.08
CA ILE A 63 -3.88 0.91 12.42
C ILE A 63 -3.32 2.17 11.80
N GLY A 64 -3.60 2.40 10.53
CA GLY A 64 -3.10 3.60 9.89
C GLY A 64 -3.95 4.07 8.74
N SER A 65 -3.52 5.20 8.21
CA SER A 65 -4.01 5.74 6.95
C SER A 65 -2.82 6.19 6.12
N TRP A 66 -2.91 5.90 4.84
CA TRP A 66 -2.00 6.35 3.82
C TRP A 66 -2.81 7.04 2.73
N ALA A 67 -2.21 7.95 1.99
CA ALA A 67 -2.84 8.52 0.81
C ALA A 67 -1.80 8.80 -0.27
N SER A 68 -2.26 9.01 -1.50
CA SER A 68 -1.45 9.55 -2.58
C SER A 68 -2.23 10.64 -3.29
N TYR A 69 -1.63 11.83 -3.37
CA TYR A 69 -2.20 12.96 -4.06
C TYR A 69 -1.28 13.43 -5.16
N SER A 70 -1.79 13.41 -6.39
CA SER A 70 -1.13 14.09 -7.49
C SER A 70 -1.02 15.59 -7.21
N ILE A 71 0.17 16.15 -7.43
CA ILE A 71 0.40 17.59 -7.35
C ILE A 71 -0.21 18.32 -8.56
N ALA A 72 -0.32 17.65 -9.71
CA ALA A 72 -0.97 18.17 -10.89
C ALA A 72 -2.46 17.80 -10.93
N ALA A 73 -3.30 18.74 -11.36
CA ALA A 73 -4.76 18.59 -11.33
C ALA A 73 -5.27 17.48 -12.29
N ASP A 74 -4.57 17.25 -13.39
CA ASP A 74 -4.86 16.18 -14.34
C ASP A 74 -4.59 14.78 -13.75
N GLY A 75 -3.62 14.65 -12.84
CA GLY A 75 -3.38 13.42 -12.09
C GLY A 75 -4.33 13.18 -10.91
N ALA A 76 -5.21 14.13 -10.56
CA ALA A 76 -6.11 14.00 -9.41
C ALA A 76 -7.14 12.87 -9.55
N GLY A 77 -7.34 12.34 -10.76
CA GLY A 77 -8.22 11.20 -11.03
C GLY A 77 -7.74 9.88 -10.40
N ALA A 78 -6.47 9.81 -10.00
CA ALA A 78 -5.85 8.65 -9.35
C ALA A 78 -5.47 8.93 -7.88
N ASN A 79 -6.04 10.00 -7.29
CA ASN A 79 -5.88 10.22 -5.85
C ASN A 79 -6.47 9.04 -5.07
N GLU A 80 -5.81 8.67 -3.98
CA GLU A 80 -6.08 7.45 -3.24
C GLU A 80 -5.94 7.70 -1.74
N HIS A 81 -6.86 7.14 -0.97
CA HIS A 81 -6.94 7.21 0.48
C HIS A 81 -7.19 5.82 1.03
N ASP A 82 -6.26 5.36 1.84
CA ASP A 82 -6.29 4.04 2.41
C ASP A 82 -6.53 4.14 3.90
N LEU A 83 -7.40 3.28 4.40
CA LEU A 83 -7.51 2.97 5.81
C LEU A 83 -7.12 1.51 5.98
N TYR A 84 -6.15 1.23 6.85
CA TYR A 84 -5.66 -0.12 7.04
C TYR A 84 -5.56 -0.51 8.51
N LEU A 85 -5.72 -1.80 8.76
CA LEU A 85 -5.52 -2.45 10.05
C LEU A 85 -4.77 -3.75 9.83
N SER A 86 -3.79 -4.04 10.69
CA SER A 86 -3.08 -5.31 10.67
C SER A 86 -2.71 -5.81 12.07
N ILE A 87 -2.49 -7.12 12.16
CA ILE A 87 -1.97 -7.80 13.33
C ILE A 87 -0.76 -8.63 12.89
N THR A 88 0.35 -8.46 13.59
CA THR A 88 1.61 -9.16 13.32
C THR A 88 1.85 -10.30 14.31
N ALA A 89 2.18 -11.48 13.82
CA ALA A 89 2.52 -12.67 14.58
C ALA A 89 3.87 -13.24 14.12
N GLY A 90 4.96 -12.80 14.77
CA GLY A 90 6.31 -13.12 14.30
C GLY A 90 6.60 -12.44 12.96
N PRO A 91 7.08 -13.15 11.93
CA PRO A 91 7.35 -12.56 10.61
C PRO A 91 6.11 -12.51 9.70
N VAL A 92 4.93 -12.95 10.17
CA VAL A 92 3.70 -13.00 9.38
C VAL A 92 2.74 -11.94 9.85
N SER A 93 2.16 -11.19 8.92
CA SER A 93 1.15 -10.17 9.19
C SER A 93 -0.14 -10.48 8.47
N PHE A 94 -1.27 -10.26 9.15
CA PHE A 94 -2.62 -10.37 8.59
C PHE A 94 -3.28 -9.01 8.70
N GLY A 95 -3.92 -8.55 7.65
CA GLY A 95 -4.56 -7.24 7.68
C GLY A 95 -5.64 -7.08 6.65
N VAL A 96 -6.17 -5.87 6.60
CA VAL A 96 -7.14 -5.41 5.63
C VAL A 96 -6.85 -3.95 5.29
N THR A 97 -6.95 -3.63 4.01
CA THR A 97 -6.93 -2.26 3.51
C THR A 97 -8.29 -1.94 2.89
N ASP A 98 -8.83 -0.78 3.24
CA ASP A 98 -9.98 -0.15 2.59
C ASP A 98 -9.46 0.99 1.72
N TYR A 99 -9.47 0.76 0.40
CA TYR A 99 -9.04 1.74 -0.58
C TYR A 99 -10.23 2.59 -1.01
N TYR A 100 -10.05 3.90 -0.95
CA TYR A 100 -10.99 4.89 -1.44
C TYR A 100 -10.29 5.83 -2.44
N PHE A 101 -10.91 6.03 -3.61
CA PHE A 101 -10.37 6.89 -4.67
C PHE A 101 -11.17 8.20 -4.77
N PRO A 102 -10.78 9.28 -4.05
CA PRO A 102 -11.48 10.57 -4.07
C PRO A 102 -11.18 11.39 -5.33
N ALA A 103 -11.30 10.76 -6.50
CA ALA A 103 -11.21 11.43 -7.77
C ALA A 103 -12.27 12.56 -7.87
N PRO A 104 -11.97 13.72 -8.48
CA PRO A 104 -12.97 14.74 -8.74
C PRO A 104 -14.15 14.19 -9.54
N GLY A 105 -15.36 14.24 -8.97
CA GLY A 105 -16.56 13.66 -9.59
C GLY A 105 -16.67 12.13 -9.49
N GLY A 106 -15.80 11.50 -8.70
CA GLY A 106 -15.84 10.08 -8.37
C GLY A 106 -16.94 9.73 -7.37
N THR A 107 -16.99 8.44 -7.00
CA THR A 107 -17.99 7.90 -6.09
C THR A 107 -17.89 8.53 -4.70
N GLU A 108 -19.02 8.95 -4.13
CA GLU A 108 -19.05 9.59 -2.81
C GLU A 108 -18.64 8.62 -1.69
N PHE A 109 -17.82 9.09 -0.74
CA PHE A 109 -17.29 8.28 0.37
C PHE A 109 -18.33 7.40 1.10
N PHE A 110 -19.54 7.91 1.38
CA PHE A 110 -20.55 7.11 2.10
C PHE A 110 -21.32 6.11 1.23
N ASN A 111 -20.92 5.91 -0.03
CA ASN A 111 -21.46 4.87 -0.89
C ASN A 111 -20.76 3.53 -0.64
N TYR A 112 -21.43 2.68 0.14
CA TYR A 112 -21.00 1.32 0.47
C TYR A 112 -21.67 0.25 -0.41
N ASP A 113 -22.05 0.59 -1.65
CA ASP A 113 -22.51 -0.39 -2.62
C ASP A 113 -21.35 -1.32 -3.03
N GLY A 114 -21.68 -2.46 -3.62
CA GLY A 114 -20.70 -3.47 -4.04
C GLY A 114 -20.62 -3.62 -5.56
N ASP A 115 -19.89 -4.65 -5.99
CA ASP A 115 -19.81 -5.10 -7.38
C ASP A 115 -19.42 -3.98 -8.37
N GLY A 116 -18.45 -3.15 -8.01
CA GLY A 116 -17.90 -2.07 -8.84
C GLY A 116 -18.65 -0.74 -8.75
N ASN A 117 -19.67 -0.62 -7.89
CA ASN A 117 -20.53 0.58 -7.81
C ASN A 117 -20.33 1.42 -6.54
N GLY A 118 -19.57 0.91 -5.57
CA GLY A 118 -19.25 1.58 -4.32
C GLY A 118 -17.98 2.42 -4.36
N ALA A 119 -17.72 3.11 -3.26
CA ALA A 119 -16.50 3.90 -3.04
C ALA A 119 -15.35 3.07 -2.44
N HIS A 120 -15.68 2.00 -1.73
CA HIS A 120 -14.76 1.27 -0.86
C HIS A 120 -14.34 -0.06 -1.48
N TRP A 121 -13.04 -0.24 -1.71
CA TRP A 121 -12.48 -1.50 -2.20
C TRP A 121 -11.74 -2.18 -1.05
N ILE A 122 -12.26 -3.31 -0.57
CA ILE A 122 -11.74 -3.96 0.65
C ILE A 122 -10.85 -5.13 0.28
N GLU A 123 -9.56 -5.04 0.63
CA GLU A 123 -8.55 -6.06 0.38
C GLU A 123 -7.98 -6.59 1.70
N PRO A 124 -8.48 -7.72 2.22
CA PRO A 124 -7.72 -8.49 3.18
C PRO A 124 -6.41 -9.00 2.55
N PHE A 125 -5.37 -9.03 3.37
CA PHE A 125 -4.06 -9.50 2.94
C PHE A 125 -3.37 -10.35 4.01
N ILE A 126 -2.41 -11.13 3.53
CA ILE A 126 -1.38 -11.78 4.34
C ILE A 126 -0.01 -11.39 3.77
N SER A 127 0.94 -11.16 4.66
CA SER A 127 2.33 -10.92 4.28
C SER A 127 3.31 -11.66 5.18
N PHE A 128 4.52 -11.85 4.67
CA PHE A 128 5.65 -12.42 5.36
C PHE A 128 6.88 -11.54 5.11
N ASP A 129 7.49 -11.02 6.15
CA ASP A 129 8.60 -10.05 6.05
C ASP A 129 9.99 -10.71 5.95
N GLY A 130 10.03 -12.04 5.81
CA GLY A 130 11.28 -12.78 5.81
C GLY A 130 11.80 -13.09 7.21
N THR A 131 12.86 -13.89 7.25
CA THR A 131 13.63 -14.23 8.46
C THR A 131 15.10 -14.39 8.08
N GLU A 132 16.00 -14.52 9.06
CA GLU A 132 17.42 -14.82 8.78
C GLU A 132 17.61 -16.08 7.92
N GLY A 133 16.77 -17.12 8.10
CA GLY A 133 16.86 -18.36 7.33
C GLY A 133 16.13 -18.32 5.97
N VAL A 134 15.23 -17.36 5.78
CA VAL A 134 14.41 -17.19 4.57
C VAL A 134 14.32 -15.69 4.28
N PRO A 135 15.34 -15.09 3.64
CA PRO A 135 15.39 -13.65 3.36
C PRO A 135 14.56 -13.30 2.11
N LEU A 136 13.29 -13.74 2.10
CA LEU A 136 12.32 -13.48 1.06
C LEU A 136 11.08 -12.87 1.71
N THR A 137 10.58 -11.79 1.13
CA THR A 137 9.28 -11.23 1.50
C THR A 137 8.19 -11.82 0.61
N LEU A 138 7.00 -12.00 1.15
CA LEU A 138 5.83 -12.45 0.40
C LEU A 138 4.63 -11.58 0.75
N PHE A 139 3.80 -11.29 -0.23
CA PHE A 139 2.51 -10.63 -0.06
C PHE A 139 1.45 -11.36 -0.88
N ALA A 140 0.25 -11.48 -0.31
CA ALA A 140 -0.94 -11.91 -1.02
C ALA A 140 -2.15 -11.11 -0.54
N GLY A 141 -2.82 -10.44 -1.48
CA GLY A 141 -4.05 -9.67 -1.26
C GLY A 141 -5.13 -10.09 -2.25
N ALA A 142 -6.39 -9.98 -1.83
CA ALA A 142 -7.54 -10.23 -2.69
C ALA A 142 -8.66 -9.23 -2.38
N PHE A 143 -9.18 -8.55 -3.39
CA PHE A 143 -10.34 -7.69 -3.19
C PHE A 143 -11.58 -8.55 -2.95
N LEU A 144 -12.22 -8.39 -1.79
CA LEU A 144 -13.44 -9.14 -1.42
C LEU A 144 -14.70 -8.25 -1.39
N HIS A 145 -14.54 -6.96 -1.65
CA HIS A 145 -15.66 -6.03 -1.76
C HIS A 145 -15.42 -5.04 -2.88
N ASN A 146 -16.52 -4.68 -3.55
CA ASN A 146 -16.59 -3.74 -4.66
C ASN A 146 -15.78 -4.14 -5.91
N ASP A 147 -15.22 -5.35 -5.94
CA ASP A 147 -14.58 -5.93 -7.10
C ASP A 147 -15.35 -7.17 -7.57
N PRO A 148 -16.04 -7.11 -8.73
CA PRO A 148 -16.75 -8.26 -9.31
C PRO A 148 -15.83 -9.46 -9.58
N ASP A 149 -14.55 -9.22 -9.87
CA ASP A 149 -13.62 -10.26 -10.27
C ASP A 149 -12.96 -10.95 -9.06
N ASN A 150 -13.06 -10.35 -7.87
CA ASN A 150 -12.29 -10.73 -6.68
C ASN A 150 -10.78 -10.82 -6.98
N SER A 151 -10.26 -9.78 -7.63
CA SER A 151 -8.90 -9.70 -8.15
C SER A 151 -7.88 -9.98 -7.06
N VAL A 152 -6.89 -10.79 -7.43
CA VAL A 152 -5.81 -11.23 -6.53
C VAL A 152 -4.49 -10.63 -6.98
N TYR A 153 -3.68 -10.19 -6.02
CA TYR A 153 -2.28 -9.82 -6.24
C TYR A 153 -1.36 -10.62 -5.34
N LEU A 154 -0.30 -11.16 -5.94
CA LEU A 154 0.74 -11.90 -5.25
C LEU A 154 2.07 -11.22 -5.53
N GLU A 155 2.92 -11.05 -4.52
CA GLU A 155 4.27 -10.52 -4.72
C GLU A 155 5.30 -11.31 -3.91
N ALA A 156 6.46 -11.52 -4.52
CA ALA A 156 7.64 -12.02 -3.84
C ALA A 156 8.76 -10.98 -3.98
N GLY A 157 9.43 -10.67 -2.86
CA GLY A 157 10.52 -9.72 -2.81
C GLY A 157 11.78 -10.31 -2.21
N TYR A 158 12.94 -9.82 -2.65
CA TYR A 158 14.25 -10.21 -2.14
C TYR A 158 15.04 -8.97 -1.74
N PRO A 159 15.04 -8.59 -0.45
CA PRO A 159 15.87 -7.50 0.06
C PRO A 159 17.33 -7.94 0.22
N PHE A 160 18.26 -7.08 -0.15
CA PHE A 160 19.70 -7.28 0.01
C PHE A 160 20.42 -5.93 0.17
N GLN A 161 21.70 -5.95 0.51
CA GLN A 161 22.46 -4.74 0.77
C GLN A 161 23.80 -4.76 0.02
N VAL A 162 24.17 -3.62 -0.56
CA VAL A 162 25.49 -3.41 -1.17
C VAL A 162 26.10 -2.14 -0.59
N GLY A 163 27.10 -2.30 0.27
CA GLY A 163 27.67 -1.18 1.04
C GLY A 163 26.61 -0.57 1.95
N GLU A 164 26.40 0.74 1.83
CA GLU A 164 25.39 1.49 2.60
C GLU A 164 24.06 1.66 1.86
N THR A 165 23.90 1.01 0.70
CA THR A 165 22.68 1.06 -0.10
C THR A 165 21.88 -0.20 0.12
N GLU A 166 20.63 -0.03 0.54
CA GLU A 166 19.64 -1.09 0.60
C GLU A 166 19.06 -1.28 -0.80
N LEU A 167 18.92 -2.53 -1.25
CA LEU A 167 18.34 -2.86 -2.53
C LEU A 167 17.24 -3.90 -2.36
N GLY A 168 16.31 -3.92 -3.31
CA GLY A 168 15.25 -4.92 -3.36
C GLY A 168 14.95 -5.34 -4.78
N LEU A 169 14.75 -6.63 -4.99
CA LEU A 169 14.07 -7.16 -6.17
C LEU A 169 12.62 -7.47 -5.82
N ALA A 170 11.68 -7.21 -6.72
CA ALA A 170 10.30 -7.68 -6.56
C ALA A 170 9.75 -8.30 -7.85
N LEU A 171 8.89 -9.30 -7.69
CA LEU A 171 8.10 -9.95 -8.74
C LEU A 171 6.65 -10.03 -8.29
N GLY A 172 5.78 -9.28 -8.96
CA GLY A 172 4.34 -9.22 -8.70
C GLY A 172 3.52 -9.83 -9.83
N VAL A 173 2.51 -10.61 -9.45
CA VAL A 173 1.69 -11.44 -10.32
C VAL A 173 0.22 -11.26 -9.99
N VAL A 174 -0.59 -11.15 -11.04
CA VAL A 174 -2.04 -11.30 -10.98
C VAL A 174 -2.35 -12.68 -11.56
N PRO A 175 -2.85 -13.66 -10.78
CA PRO A 175 -2.94 -15.05 -11.22
C PRO A 175 -4.22 -15.35 -12.02
N MET A 176 -4.92 -14.34 -12.51
CA MET A 176 -6.24 -14.44 -13.13
C MET A 176 -6.54 -13.29 -14.09
N GLU A 177 -7.64 -13.40 -14.83
CA GLU A 177 -8.27 -12.25 -15.47
C GLU A 177 -8.79 -11.29 -14.40
N SER A 178 -8.56 -10.00 -14.60
CA SER A 178 -8.97 -8.94 -13.69
C SER A 178 -9.14 -7.64 -14.46
N ALA A 179 -10.35 -7.09 -14.46
CA ALA A 179 -10.60 -5.76 -15.02
C ALA A 179 -9.83 -4.68 -14.25
N PHE A 180 -9.72 -4.85 -12.92
CA PHE A 180 -9.04 -3.91 -12.04
C PHE A 180 -7.53 -3.79 -12.34
N TYR A 181 -6.84 -4.92 -12.56
CA TYR A 181 -5.44 -4.93 -13.00
C TYR A 181 -5.26 -4.85 -14.52
N GLY A 182 -6.37 -4.85 -15.28
CA GLY A 182 -6.37 -4.84 -16.75
C GLY A 182 -5.85 -6.12 -17.39
N THR A 183 -5.81 -7.25 -16.68
CA THR A 183 -5.26 -8.52 -17.16
C THR A 183 -6.34 -9.40 -17.78
N THR A 184 -6.02 -10.09 -18.88
CA THR A 184 -6.90 -11.07 -19.56
C THR A 184 -6.64 -12.52 -19.13
N GLY A 185 -5.91 -12.71 -18.03
CA GLY A 185 -5.43 -14.00 -17.54
C GLY A 185 -4.22 -13.82 -16.63
N ALA A 186 -3.64 -14.93 -16.17
CA ALA A 186 -2.47 -14.88 -15.30
C ALA A 186 -1.31 -14.11 -15.96
N ALA A 187 -0.80 -13.10 -15.27
CA ALA A 187 0.20 -12.17 -15.80
C ALA A 187 1.19 -11.70 -14.73
N VAL A 188 2.44 -11.50 -15.15
CA VAL A 188 3.42 -10.74 -14.38
C VAL A 188 3.17 -9.26 -14.67
N VAL A 189 2.88 -8.49 -13.62
CA VAL A 189 2.53 -7.06 -13.75
C VAL A 189 3.55 -6.14 -13.09
N ASN A 190 4.42 -6.68 -12.23
CA ASN A 190 5.46 -5.91 -11.56
C ASN A 190 6.78 -6.68 -11.55
N LEU A 191 7.82 -6.10 -12.14
CA LEU A 191 9.21 -6.49 -11.94
C LEU A 191 9.96 -5.23 -11.52
N SER A 192 10.62 -5.24 -10.37
CA SER A 192 11.32 -4.04 -9.92
C SER A 192 12.69 -4.32 -9.32
N LEU A 193 13.55 -3.30 -9.44
CA LEU A 193 14.79 -3.14 -8.70
C LEU A 193 14.74 -1.79 -7.99
N SER A 194 14.69 -1.83 -6.66
CA SER A 194 14.76 -0.64 -5.82
C SER A 194 16.16 -0.47 -5.24
N ALA A 195 16.51 0.78 -4.97
CA ALA A 195 17.66 1.17 -4.19
C ALA A 195 17.26 2.31 -3.24
N ALA A 196 17.65 2.23 -1.98
CA ALA A 196 17.42 3.23 -0.96
C ALA A 196 18.71 3.55 -0.21
N HIS A 197 18.90 4.83 0.12
CA HIS A 197 20.06 5.30 0.86
C HIS A 197 19.72 6.57 1.64
N ALA A 198 20.29 6.74 2.83
CA ALA A 198 20.09 7.93 3.64
C ALA A 198 21.25 8.93 3.43
N VAL A 199 20.97 10.05 2.76
CA VAL A 199 21.96 11.09 2.50
C VAL A 199 22.12 11.96 3.75
N SER A 200 23.27 11.88 4.42
CA SER A 200 23.57 12.75 5.56
C SER A 200 23.62 14.22 5.14
N ILE A 201 22.71 15.03 5.68
CA ILE A 201 22.69 16.48 5.46
C ILE A 201 23.38 17.20 6.63
N THR A 202 23.19 16.69 7.85
CA THR A 202 23.87 17.14 9.07
C THR A 202 24.14 15.94 9.99
N ASP A 203 24.90 16.14 11.06
CA ASP A 203 25.14 15.11 12.09
C ASP A 203 23.87 14.56 12.76
N ARG A 204 22.73 15.28 12.65
CA ARG A 204 21.45 14.92 13.28
C ARG A 204 20.33 14.63 12.28
N PHE A 205 20.60 14.79 10.99
CA PHE A 205 19.58 14.67 9.96
C PHE A 205 20.18 14.04 8.71
N ALA A 206 19.65 12.88 8.35
CA ALA A 206 19.86 12.26 7.05
C ALA A 206 18.52 12.25 6.32
N LEU A 207 18.55 12.49 5.02
CA LEU A 207 17.39 12.46 4.15
C LEU A 207 17.33 11.10 3.45
N PRO A 208 16.35 10.24 3.76
CA PRO A 208 16.12 9.04 2.98
C PRO A 208 15.75 9.39 1.54
N VAL A 209 16.48 8.81 0.59
CA VAL A 209 16.17 8.89 -0.84
C VAL A 209 16.07 7.48 -1.42
N SER A 210 15.22 7.33 -2.42
CA SER A 210 15.02 6.07 -3.11
C SER A 210 14.94 6.24 -4.62
N VAL A 211 15.30 5.19 -5.35
CA VAL A 211 15.01 5.06 -6.77
C VAL A 211 14.57 3.63 -7.07
N THR A 212 13.52 3.48 -7.86
CA THR A 212 13.01 2.17 -8.27
C THR A 212 12.83 2.15 -9.78
N TYR A 213 13.51 1.21 -10.44
CA TYR A 213 13.19 0.85 -11.82
C TYR A 213 12.10 -0.22 -11.80
N ILE A 214 11.00 0.02 -12.53
CA ILE A 214 9.83 -0.84 -12.56
C ILE A 214 9.54 -1.18 -14.02
N LEU A 215 9.26 -2.45 -14.29
CA LEU A 215 8.73 -2.95 -15.57
C LEU A 215 7.42 -3.65 -15.29
N ASN A 216 6.38 -3.29 -16.03
CA ASN A 216 5.16 -4.07 -16.17
C ASN A 216 5.21 -4.78 -17.52
N PRO A 217 5.59 -6.07 -17.56
CA PRO A 217 5.72 -6.81 -18.81
C PRO A 217 4.38 -6.94 -19.56
N TYR A 218 3.28 -7.08 -18.82
CA TYR A 218 1.96 -7.25 -19.41
C TYR A 218 1.47 -5.96 -20.09
N ALA A 219 1.69 -4.81 -19.48
CA ALA A 219 1.33 -3.51 -20.04
C ALA A 219 2.41 -2.94 -21.00
N GLU A 220 3.52 -3.64 -21.21
CA GLU A 220 4.68 -3.21 -22.00
C GLU A 220 5.18 -1.80 -21.64
N ARG A 221 5.22 -1.49 -20.33
CA ARG A 221 5.59 -0.17 -19.81
C ARG A 221 6.65 -0.27 -18.72
N SER A 222 7.60 0.67 -18.73
CA SER A 222 8.59 0.81 -17.67
C SER A 222 8.62 2.21 -17.08
N PHE A 223 9.08 2.30 -15.83
CA PHE A 223 9.13 3.51 -15.04
C PHE A 223 10.46 3.57 -14.28
N LEU A 224 10.93 4.79 -14.05
CA LEU A 224 12.01 5.07 -13.11
C LEU A 224 11.48 6.11 -12.12
N VAL A 225 11.23 5.69 -10.89
CA VAL A 225 10.60 6.51 -9.86
C VAL A 225 11.66 6.90 -8.84
N PHE A 226 11.79 8.20 -8.59
CA PHE A 226 12.61 8.75 -7.53
C PHE A 226 11.73 9.16 -6.34
N GLY A 227 12.18 8.88 -5.12
CA GLY A 227 11.45 9.16 -3.89
C GLY A 227 12.31 9.85 -2.84
N ILE A 228 11.65 10.65 -2.00
CA ILE A 228 12.19 11.22 -0.76
C ILE A 228 11.17 10.95 0.35
N SER A 229 11.64 10.50 1.51
CA SER A 229 10.79 10.22 2.68
C SER A 229 11.11 11.16 3.84
N LEU A 230 10.08 11.60 4.57
CA LEU A 230 10.17 12.48 5.74
C LEU A 230 9.47 11.90 6.96
#